data_AF-A0A1H4BMB8-F1
#
_entry.id   AF-A0A1H4BMB8-F1
#
_cell.length_a   1.000
_cell.length_b   1.000
_cell.length_c   1.000
_cell.angle_alpha   90.00
_cell.angle_beta   90.00
_cell.angle_gamma   90.00
#
_symmetry.space_group_name_H-M   'P 1'
#
loop_
_entity.id
_entity.type
_entity.pdbx_description
1 polymer ?
#
loop_
_entity_poly.entity_id
_entity_poly.type
_entity_poly.pdbx_seq_one_letter_code
_entity_poly.pdbx_strand_id
1 'polypeptide(L)'
;MSVKMEFPDEYVEILKSYAEQNNVTVQTAIADTLEFLELKNEAFDHYRIAVEDPESYLNDASELNAKAIRQIYMDLFGEDTVGDMIHCYYNPDKLNVLLMDIVYDDSVTLWNIIEMFHNKIPGLEFSENILSLFYVHDRFDGKHDQIVELMEWMLSDHEDDGFSTAGYYESIYDEPDDEEFFDDDEYYEDFDSEEDDDDEDDVEDEGINVNEE
;
A
#
# COMPACT_ATOMS: atom_id res chain seq x y z
N MET A 1 25.52 -30.91 10.26
CA MET A 1 24.60 -31.31 11.34
C MET A 1 23.35 -30.48 11.17
N SER A 2 22.24 -31.09 10.77
CA SER A 2 20.96 -30.36 10.64
C SER A 2 20.35 -30.30 12.03
N VAL A 3 20.24 -29.11 12.60
CA VAL A 3 19.40 -28.90 13.78
C VAL A 3 17.98 -29.09 13.28
N LYS A 4 17.35 -30.22 13.61
CA LYS A 4 15.88 -30.32 13.50
C LYS A 4 15.34 -29.31 14.50
N MET A 5 14.75 -28.22 14.01
CA MET A 5 13.87 -27.40 14.84
C MET A 5 12.74 -28.32 15.32
N GLU A 6 12.81 -28.73 16.57
CA GLU A 6 11.69 -29.38 17.24
C GLU A 6 10.84 -28.26 17.84
N PHE A 7 9.78 -27.89 17.12
CA PHE A 7 8.72 -27.04 17.67
C PHE A 7 8.07 -27.78 18.84
N PRO A 8 7.76 -27.11 19.98
CA PRO A 8 7.03 -27.75 21.06
C PRO A 8 5.68 -28.29 20.54
N ASP A 9 5.29 -29.48 21.01
CA ASP A 9 4.13 -30.23 20.47
C ASP A 9 2.84 -29.41 20.43
N GLU A 10 2.60 -28.56 21.45
CA GLU A 10 1.44 -27.68 21.53
C GLU A 10 1.35 -26.68 20.35
N TYR A 11 2.49 -26.12 19.90
CA TYR A 11 2.52 -25.22 18.74
C TYR A 11 2.22 -25.97 17.44
N VAL A 12 2.70 -27.21 17.32
CA VAL A 12 2.43 -28.06 16.15
C VAL A 12 0.95 -28.42 16.08
N GLU A 13 0.28 -28.64 17.21
CA GLU A 13 -1.17 -28.89 17.26
C GLU A 13 -2.00 -27.66 16.88
N ILE A 14 -1.58 -26.47 17.33
CA ILE A 14 -2.20 -25.19 16.91
C ILE A 14 -2.06 -25.00 15.40
N LEU A 15 -0.85 -25.19 14.86
CA LEU A 15 -0.59 -25.03 13.43
C LEU A 15 -1.31 -26.08 12.57
N LYS A 16 -1.49 -27.31 13.07
CA LYS A 16 -2.35 -28.31 12.41
C LYS A 16 -3.81 -27.86 12.37
N SER A 17 -4.33 -27.36 13.48
CA SER A 17 -5.71 -26.87 13.56
C SER A 17 -5.91 -25.67 12.62
N TYR A 18 -4.96 -24.75 12.57
CA TYR A 18 -4.92 -23.64 11.62
C TYR A 18 -4.86 -24.14 10.17
N ALA A 19 -3.99 -25.11 9.89
CA ALA A 19 -3.80 -25.67 8.55
C ALA A 19 -5.07 -26.34 8.01
N GLU A 20 -5.78 -27.08 8.86
CA GLU A 20 -7.08 -27.68 8.53
C GLU A 20 -8.16 -26.63 8.27
N GLN A 21 -8.21 -25.57 9.09
CA GLN A 21 -9.21 -24.50 8.94
C GLN A 21 -9.01 -23.66 7.67
N ASN A 22 -7.75 -23.44 7.28
CA ASN A 22 -7.39 -22.54 6.17
C ASN A 22 -7.00 -23.27 4.89
N ASN A 23 -7.24 -24.58 4.83
CA ASN A 23 -6.90 -25.43 3.70
C ASN A 23 -5.45 -25.21 3.23
N VAL A 24 -4.49 -25.36 4.13
CA VAL A 24 -3.05 -25.35 3.81
C VAL A 24 -2.38 -26.59 4.37
N THR A 25 -1.21 -26.96 3.84
CA THR A 25 -0.43 -28.03 4.46
C THR A 25 0.21 -27.54 5.76
N VAL A 26 0.47 -28.47 6.70
CA VAL A 26 1.16 -28.15 7.95
C VAL A 26 2.56 -27.60 7.71
N GLN A 27 3.24 -28.07 6.65
CA GLN A 27 4.58 -27.61 6.31
C GLN A 27 4.55 -26.15 5.83
N THR A 28 3.61 -25.82 4.94
CA THR A 28 3.34 -24.45 4.50
C THR A 28 3.02 -23.56 5.70
N ALA A 29 2.06 -23.95 6.55
CA ALA A 29 1.68 -23.17 7.72
C ALA A 29 2.85 -22.87 8.67
N ILE A 30 3.76 -23.83 8.89
CA ILE A 30 4.96 -23.61 9.71
C ILE A 30 5.90 -22.60 9.03
N ALA A 31 6.20 -22.80 7.75
CA ALA A 31 7.14 -21.94 7.02
C ALA A 31 6.61 -20.49 6.94
N ASP A 32 5.35 -20.32 6.55
CA ASP A 32 4.69 -19.02 6.41
C ASP A 32 4.63 -18.28 7.74
N THR A 33 4.34 -18.98 8.85
CA THR A 33 4.31 -18.37 10.18
C THR A 33 5.68 -17.84 10.60
N LEU A 34 6.76 -18.56 10.29
CA LEU A 34 8.11 -18.12 10.63
C LEU A 34 8.51 -16.88 9.82
N GLU A 35 8.30 -16.92 8.51
CA GLU A 35 8.57 -15.79 7.61
C GLU A 35 7.77 -14.55 8.04
N PHE A 36 6.49 -14.74 8.36
CA PHE A 36 5.63 -13.67 8.85
C PHE A 36 6.14 -13.05 10.14
N LEU A 37 6.57 -13.85 11.11
CA LEU A 37 7.10 -13.32 12.37
C LEU A 37 8.38 -12.48 12.17
N GLU A 38 9.15 -12.77 11.13
CA GLU A 38 10.35 -12.00 10.77
C GLU A 38 10.01 -10.66 10.11
N LEU A 39 8.97 -10.60 9.27
CA LEU A 39 8.67 -9.43 8.43
C LEU A 39 7.46 -8.60 8.86
N LYS A 40 6.65 -9.05 9.82
CA LYS A 40 5.34 -8.44 10.18
C LYS A 40 5.33 -6.93 10.46
N ASN A 41 6.46 -6.35 10.88
CA ASN A 41 6.56 -4.93 11.22
C ASN A 41 7.28 -4.10 10.14
N GLU A 42 7.71 -4.75 9.06
CA GLU A 42 8.35 -4.09 7.94
C GLU A 42 7.29 -3.44 7.04
N ALA A 43 7.69 -2.39 6.33
CA ALA A 43 6.86 -1.67 5.38
C ALA A 43 7.51 -1.66 4.00
N PHE A 44 6.68 -1.79 2.97
CA PHE A 44 7.10 -1.84 1.58
C PHE A 44 6.16 -0.96 0.76
N ASP A 45 6.66 -0.39 -0.33
CA ASP A 45 5.90 0.36 -1.33
C ASP A 45 5.43 -0.56 -2.47
N HIS A 46 6.12 -1.70 -2.70
CA HIS A 46 5.80 -2.63 -3.78
C HIS A 46 5.46 -4.03 -3.25
N TYR A 47 4.22 -4.45 -3.50
CA TYR A 47 3.73 -5.79 -3.19
C TYR A 47 3.34 -6.56 -4.45
N ARG A 48 3.63 -7.86 -4.42
CA ARG A 48 3.13 -8.84 -5.39
C ARG A 48 2.30 -9.87 -4.67
N ILE A 49 1.15 -10.23 -5.20
CA ILE A 49 0.20 -11.09 -4.50
C ILE A 49 -0.26 -12.20 -5.45
N ALA A 50 -0.22 -13.43 -4.97
CA ALA A 50 -0.75 -14.60 -5.65
C ALA A 50 -1.78 -15.31 -4.77
N VAL A 51 -2.99 -15.50 -5.29
CA VAL A 51 -4.11 -16.14 -4.59
C VAL A 51 -4.56 -17.37 -5.35
N GLU A 52 -4.29 -18.56 -4.81
CA GLU A 52 -4.80 -19.82 -5.37
C GLU A 52 -6.28 -19.97 -5.04
N ASP A 53 -7.07 -20.43 -6.01
CA ASP A 53 -8.51 -20.61 -5.90
C ASP A 53 -9.19 -19.35 -5.29
N PRO A 54 -9.07 -18.17 -5.94
CA PRO A 54 -9.55 -16.89 -5.38
C PRO A 54 -11.04 -16.92 -5.01
N GLU A 55 -11.83 -17.69 -5.75
CA GLU A 55 -13.26 -17.92 -5.47
C GLU A 55 -13.53 -18.48 -4.07
N SER A 56 -12.58 -19.19 -3.47
CA SER A 56 -12.74 -19.78 -2.13
C SER A 56 -12.76 -18.74 -0.99
N TYR A 57 -12.29 -17.51 -1.26
CA TYR A 57 -12.27 -16.41 -0.28
C TYR A 57 -13.45 -15.45 -0.46
N LEU A 58 -14.26 -15.62 -1.50
CA LEU A 58 -15.36 -14.72 -1.84
C LEU A 58 -16.72 -15.37 -1.53
N ASN A 59 -17.66 -14.56 -1.05
CA ASN A 59 -19.05 -14.98 -0.92
C ASN A 59 -19.72 -15.00 -2.30
N ASP A 60 -20.54 -16.02 -2.56
CA ASP A 60 -21.31 -16.16 -3.81
C ASP A 60 -20.45 -16.16 -5.09
N ALA A 61 -19.20 -16.63 -5.00
CA ALA A 61 -18.23 -16.62 -6.09
C ALA A 61 -18.69 -17.36 -7.37
N SER A 62 -19.58 -18.35 -7.24
CA SER A 62 -20.11 -19.13 -8.36
C SER A 62 -20.94 -18.31 -9.35
N GLU A 63 -21.37 -17.10 -8.97
CA GLU A 63 -22.09 -16.17 -9.85
C GLU A 63 -21.17 -15.15 -10.52
N LEU A 64 -19.90 -15.09 -10.12
CA LEU A 64 -18.93 -14.12 -10.60
C LEU A 64 -18.17 -14.64 -11.83
N ASN A 65 -17.87 -13.73 -12.76
CA ASN A 65 -16.95 -14.00 -13.85
C ASN A 65 -15.53 -13.55 -13.47
N ALA A 66 -14.52 -13.99 -14.23
CA ALA A 66 -13.12 -13.65 -13.96
C ALA A 66 -12.88 -12.13 -13.85
N LYS A 67 -13.54 -11.31 -14.67
CA LYS A 67 -13.41 -9.85 -14.60
C LYS A 67 -13.97 -9.27 -13.29
N ALA A 68 -15.11 -9.77 -12.83
CA ALA A 68 -15.71 -9.35 -11.56
C ALA A 68 -14.83 -9.76 -10.37
N ILE A 69 -14.27 -10.96 -10.40
CA ILE A 69 -13.31 -11.43 -9.39
C ILE A 69 -12.09 -10.50 -9.35
N ARG A 70 -11.47 -10.18 -10.50
CA ARG A 70 -10.36 -9.22 -10.55
C ARG A 70 -10.70 -7.88 -9.90
N GLN A 71 -11.87 -7.32 -10.23
CA GLN A 71 -12.29 -6.04 -9.70
C GLN A 71 -12.46 -6.07 -8.17
N ILE A 72 -13.12 -7.10 -7.62
CA ILE A 72 -13.30 -7.23 -6.17
C ILE A 72 -11.96 -7.27 -5.44
N TYR A 73 -10.98 -7.98 -5.97
CA TYR A 73 -9.65 -8.02 -5.37
C TYR A 73 -8.90 -6.70 -5.50
N MET A 74 -8.99 -6.01 -6.65
CA MET A 74 -8.42 -4.67 -6.79
C MET A 74 -9.04 -3.71 -5.77
N ASP A 75 -10.36 -3.73 -5.59
CA ASP A 75 -11.07 -2.89 -4.62
C ASP A 75 -10.62 -3.20 -3.19
N LEU A 76 -10.48 -4.49 -2.83
CA LEU A 76 -10.02 -4.93 -1.51
C LEU A 76 -8.63 -4.37 -1.14
N PHE A 77 -7.74 -4.24 -2.12
CA PHE A 77 -6.37 -3.76 -1.90
C PHE A 77 -6.19 -2.26 -2.10
N GLY A 78 -7.12 -1.59 -2.78
CA GLY A 78 -7.00 -0.17 -3.12
C GLY A 78 -7.89 0.78 -2.32
N GLU A 79 -9.08 0.36 -1.87
CA GLU A 79 -10.06 1.31 -1.27
C GLU A 79 -9.62 1.94 0.07
N ASP A 80 -8.72 1.31 0.82
CA ASP A 80 -8.33 1.75 2.17
C ASP A 80 -6.83 2.08 2.30
N THR A 81 -6.19 2.60 1.24
CA THR A 81 -4.73 2.80 1.23
C THR A 81 -4.26 4.21 0.83
N VAL A 82 -2.93 4.40 0.77
CA VAL A 82 -2.21 5.67 0.54
C VAL A 82 -2.17 6.12 -0.92
N GLY A 83 -3.02 5.56 -1.77
CA GLY A 83 -2.92 5.73 -3.22
C GLY A 83 -2.06 4.63 -3.82
N ASP A 84 -2.57 3.99 -4.86
CA ASP A 84 -1.98 2.77 -5.38
C ASP A 84 -2.29 2.50 -6.85
N MET A 85 -1.27 2.04 -7.57
CA MET A 85 -1.40 1.46 -8.90
C MET A 85 -1.51 -0.06 -8.77
N ILE A 86 -2.65 -0.62 -9.16
CA ILE A 86 -2.88 -2.07 -9.15
C ILE A 86 -2.96 -2.60 -10.57
N HIS A 87 -2.15 -3.61 -10.86
CA HIS A 87 -2.32 -4.51 -11.99
C HIS A 87 -2.82 -5.85 -11.49
N CYS A 88 -3.86 -6.39 -12.11
CA CYS A 88 -4.49 -7.65 -11.71
C CYS A 88 -4.71 -8.56 -12.92
N TYR A 89 -4.32 -9.82 -12.78
CA TYR A 89 -4.49 -10.86 -13.79
C TYR A 89 -5.19 -12.08 -13.18
N TYR A 90 -6.15 -12.63 -13.92
CA TYR A 90 -6.80 -13.88 -13.53
C TYR A 90 -7.42 -14.56 -14.74
N ASN A 91 -6.88 -15.72 -15.09
CA ASN A 91 -7.37 -16.59 -16.16
C ASN A 91 -7.52 -18.03 -15.63
N PRO A 92 -8.72 -18.42 -15.16
CA PRO A 92 -8.94 -19.73 -14.54
C PRO A 92 -8.71 -20.91 -15.51
N ASP A 93 -8.78 -20.69 -16.82
CA ASP A 93 -8.53 -21.73 -17.84
C ASP A 93 -7.03 -22.04 -18.00
N LYS A 94 -6.15 -21.09 -17.66
CA LYS A 94 -4.68 -21.23 -17.74
C LYS A 94 -4.10 -21.72 -16.42
N LEU A 95 -4.41 -21.01 -15.34
CA LEU A 95 -4.00 -21.33 -13.97
C LEU A 95 -5.02 -20.68 -13.03
N ASN A 96 -5.60 -21.47 -12.11
CA ASN A 96 -6.60 -20.96 -11.16
C ASN A 96 -5.97 -20.15 -10.01
N VAL A 97 -5.20 -19.14 -10.37
CA VAL A 97 -4.49 -18.25 -9.45
C VAL A 97 -4.71 -16.82 -9.93
N LEU A 98 -5.16 -15.95 -9.02
CA LEU A 98 -5.22 -14.51 -9.25
C LEU A 98 -3.90 -13.88 -8.84
N LEU A 99 -3.37 -13.02 -9.72
CA LEU A 99 -2.09 -12.34 -9.52
C LEU A 99 -2.33 -10.84 -9.45
N MET A 100 -1.68 -10.17 -8.51
CA MET A 100 -1.66 -8.71 -8.44
C MET A 100 -0.24 -8.20 -8.28
N ASP A 101 0.00 -7.03 -8.85
CA ASP A 101 1.18 -6.21 -8.65
C ASP A 101 0.69 -4.82 -8.23
N ILE A 102 1.09 -4.41 -7.03
CA ILE A 102 0.58 -3.22 -6.35
C ILE A 102 1.77 -2.34 -6.01
N VAL A 103 1.75 -1.10 -6.50
CA VAL A 103 2.73 -0.07 -6.18
C VAL A 103 1.99 1.06 -5.46
N TYR A 104 2.28 1.22 -4.18
CA TYR A 104 1.75 2.27 -3.33
C TYR A 104 2.58 3.56 -3.46
N ASP A 105 1.93 4.71 -3.31
CA ASP A 105 2.62 6.01 -3.32
C ASP A 105 3.51 6.21 -2.08
N ASP A 106 3.15 5.60 -0.94
CA ASP A 106 3.97 5.53 0.27
C ASP A 106 4.00 4.08 0.81
N SER A 107 5.02 3.77 1.62
CA SER A 107 5.21 2.45 2.20
C SER A 107 4.04 2.05 3.12
N VAL A 108 3.49 0.86 2.88
CA VAL A 108 2.44 0.27 3.70
C VAL A 108 3.03 -0.88 4.50
N THR A 109 2.66 -1.00 5.79
CA THR A 109 3.14 -2.10 6.64
C THR A 109 2.56 -3.44 6.20
N LEU A 110 3.37 -4.51 6.28
CA LEU A 110 2.92 -5.86 5.94
C LEU A 110 1.67 -6.28 6.75
N TRP A 111 1.59 -5.85 8.00
CA TRP A 111 0.43 -6.12 8.85
C TRP A 111 -0.88 -5.61 8.24
N ASN A 112 -0.91 -4.37 7.72
CA ASN A 112 -2.10 -3.79 7.10
C ASN A 112 -2.52 -4.57 5.84
N ILE A 113 -1.55 -5.01 5.03
CA ILE A 113 -1.82 -5.80 3.82
C ILE A 113 -2.40 -7.17 4.16
N ILE A 114 -1.87 -7.85 5.18
CA ILE A 114 -2.35 -9.19 5.58
C ILE A 114 -3.72 -9.13 6.24
N GLU A 115 -4.07 -8.05 6.94
CA GLU A 115 -5.41 -7.89 7.52
C GLU A 115 -6.52 -8.00 6.47
N MET A 116 -6.25 -7.67 5.20
CA MET A 116 -7.20 -7.87 4.09
C MET A 116 -7.61 -9.34 3.89
N PHE A 117 -6.77 -10.30 4.30
CA PHE A 117 -7.04 -11.73 4.28
C PHE A 117 -7.06 -12.25 5.72
N HIS A 118 -8.06 -11.82 6.49
CA HIS A 118 -8.23 -12.08 7.93
C HIS A 118 -7.97 -13.52 8.41
N ASN A 119 -8.07 -14.53 7.54
CA ASN A 119 -8.03 -15.93 7.95
C ASN A 119 -6.71 -16.65 7.61
N LYS A 120 -5.89 -16.14 6.69
CA LYS A 120 -4.72 -16.87 6.17
C LYS A 120 -3.45 -16.02 6.17
N ILE A 121 -2.43 -16.50 6.85
CA ILE A 121 -1.05 -16.02 6.75
C ILE A 121 -0.50 -16.45 5.38
N PRO A 122 -0.05 -15.52 4.51
CA PRO A 122 0.59 -15.87 3.25
C PRO A 122 2.04 -16.32 3.47
N GLY A 123 2.55 -17.13 2.55
CA GLY A 123 4.01 -17.30 2.41
C GLY A 123 4.64 -16.02 1.88
N LEU A 124 5.86 -15.70 2.32
CA LEU A 124 6.54 -14.44 2.02
C LEU A 124 7.84 -14.69 1.27
N GLU A 125 8.05 -13.96 0.18
CA GLU A 125 9.34 -13.92 -0.51
C GLU A 125 9.74 -12.48 -0.80
N PHE A 126 10.87 -12.05 -0.23
CA PHE A 126 11.42 -10.73 -0.44
C PHE A 126 12.56 -10.76 -1.46
N SER A 127 12.42 -10.02 -2.56
CA SER A 127 13.44 -9.92 -3.61
C SER A 127 13.42 -8.53 -4.24
N GLU A 128 14.59 -7.95 -4.49
CA GLU A 128 14.75 -6.67 -5.23
C GLU A 128 13.83 -5.53 -4.73
N ASN A 129 13.62 -5.44 -3.42
CA ASN A 129 12.73 -4.46 -2.77
C ASN A 129 11.21 -4.71 -2.96
N ILE A 130 10.84 -5.86 -3.51
CA ILE A 130 9.44 -6.27 -3.70
C ILE A 130 9.13 -7.38 -2.71
N LEU A 131 8.02 -7.23 -1.97
CA LEU A 131 7.51 -8.29 -1.11
C LEU A 131 6.40 -9.08 -1.83
N SER A 132 6.66 -10.36 -2.08
CA SER A 132 5.70 -11.27 -2.70
C SER A 132 4.95 -12.08 -1.63
N LEU A 133 3.62 -12.11 -1.73
CA LEU A 133 2.69 -12.78 -0.82
C LEU A 133 1.99 -13.93 -1.56
N PHE A 134 2.10 -15.14 -1.03
CA PHE A 134 1.55 -16.35 -1.64
C PHE A 134 0.46 -16.99 -0.77
N TYR A 135 -0.80 -16.82 -1.16
CA TYR A 135 -1.96 -17.41 -0.51
C TYR A 135 -2.30 -18.79 -1.14
N VAL A 136 -1.36 -19.72 -1.11
CA VAL A 136 -1.47 -21.04 -1.77
C VAL A 136 -1.73 -22.18 -0.77
N HIS A 137 -2.23 -23.32 -1.22
CA HIS A 137 -2.45 -24.51 -0.39
C HIS A 137 -1.11 -25.15 0.05
N ASP A 138 -0.21 -25.33 -0.91
CA ASP A 138 1.10 -25.96 -0.71
C ASP A 138 2.18 -25.20 -1.51
N ARG A 139 3.15 -24.59 -0.83
CA ARG A 139 4.28 -23.94 -1.50
C ARG A 139 5.30 -24.93 -2.07
N PHE A 140 5.25 -26.19 -1.63
CA PHE A 140 6.26 -27.19 -1.94
C PHE A 140 5.79 -28.22 -2.99
N ASP A 141 4.62 -28.01 -3.61
CA ASP A 141 4.05 -28.91 -4.62
C ASP A 141 4.60 -28.68 -6.04
N GLY A 142 5.44 -27.66 -6.23
CA GLY A 142 6.04 -27.28 -7.51
C GLY A 142 5.17 -26.38 -8.39
N LYS A 143 3.98 -25.96 -7.94
CA LYS A 143 3.20 -24.91 -8.61
C LYS A 143 3.75 -23.52 -8.34
N HIS A 144 4.49 -23.32 -7.25
CA HIS A 144 5.10 -22.04 -6.89
C HIS A 144 5.91 -21.44 -8.03
N ASP A 145 6.79 -22.23 -8.66
CA ASP A 145 7.60 -21.80 -9.80
C ASP A 145 6.72 -21.34 -10.99
N GLN A 146 5.59 -22.01 -11.24
CA GLN A 146 4.66 -21.63 -12.31
C GLN A 146 3.94 -20.32 -12.02
N ILE A 147 3.62 -20.05 -10.74
CA ILE A 147 3.01 -18.79 -10.30
C ILE A 147 4.00 -17.65 -10.51
N VAL A 148 5.25 -17.82 -10.10
CA VAL A 148 6.32 -16.82 -10.27
C VAL A 148 6.53 -16.52 -11.76
N GLU A 149 6.66 -17.55 -12.60
CA GLU A 149 6.81 -17.37 -14.06
C GLU A 149 5.61 -16.62 -14.67
N LEU A 150 4.37 -16.92 -14.24
CA LEU A 150 3.17 -16.26 -14.74
C LEU A 150 3.10 -14.79 -14.30
N MET A 151 3.56 -14.49 -13.09
CA MET A 151 3.62 -13.14 -12.55
C MET A 151 4.66 -12.29 -13.30
N GLU A 152 5.83 -12.84 -13.60
CA GLU A 152 6.82 -12.17 -14.46
C GLU A 152 6.27 -11.93 -15.87
N TRP A 153 5.58 -12.90 -16.45
CA TRP A 153 4.94 -12.76 -17.75
C TRP A 153 3.89 -11.64 -17.75
N MET A 154 3.04 -11.58 -16.72
CA MET A 154 2.00 -10.56 -16.55
C MET A 154 2.54 -9.12 -16.51
N LEU A 155 3.78 -8.93 -16.05
CA LEU A 155 4.44 -7.61 -15.98
C LEU A 155 5.35 -7.32 -17.18
N SER A 156 5.57 -8.30 -18.05
CA SER A 156 6.39 -8.15 -19.25
C SER A 156 5.60 -7.49 -20.39
N ASP A 157 6.30 -7.05 -21.44
CA ASP A 157 5.64 -6.61 -22.68
C ASP A 157 5.10 -7.84 -23.44
N HIS A 158 3.78 -8.06 -23.36
CA HIS A 158 3.08 -9.18 -23.97
C HIS A 158 1.76 -8.74 -24.60
N GLU A 159 1.25 -9.53 -25.55
CA GLU A 159 -0.08 -9.31 -26.09
C GLU A 159 -1.13 -9.60 -25.01
N ASP A 160 -2.00 -8.63 -24.72
CA ASP A 160 -3.09 -8.75 -23.76
C ASP A 160 -4.07 -9.85 -24.21
N ASP A 161 -4.23 -10.87 -23.37
CA ASP A 161 -5.15 -11.99 -23.58
C ASP A 161 -6.59 -11.67 -23.12
N GLY A 162 -6.83 -10.46 -22.61
CA GLY A 162 -8.11 -9.98 -22.09
C GLY A 162 -8.40 -10.36 -20.65
N PHE A 163 -7.43 -10.98 -19.96
CA PHE A 163 -7.55 -11.39 -18.56
C PHE A 163 -6.79 -10.49 -17.58
N SER A 164 -6.31 -9.34 -18.06
CA SER A 164 -5.70 -8.28 -17.25
C SER A 164 -6.70 -7.14 -16.98
N THR A 165 -6.58 -6.52 -15.81
CA THR A 165 -7.23 -5.25 -15.44
C THR A 165 -6.18 -4.41 -14.72
N ALA A 166 -6.12 -3.10 -14.98
CA ALA A 166 -5.26 -2.18 -14.23
C ALA A 166 -6.03 -0.92 -13.87
N GLY A 167 -5.69 -0.30 -12.73
CA GLY A 167 -6.36 0.88 -12.22
C GLY A 167 -5.54 1.56 -11.13
N TYR A 168 -5.83 2.84 -10.91
CA TYR A 168 -5.27 3.63 -9.82
C TYR A 168 -6.39 3.94 -8.82
N TYR A 169 -6.12 3.73 -7.54
CA TYR A 169 -6.99 4.13 -6.43
C TYR A 169 -6.40 5.37 -5.77
N GLU A 170 -7.24 6.36 -5.49
CA GLU A 170 -6.81 7.60 -4.85
C GLU A 170 -6.60 7.38 -3.34
N SER A 171 -5.59 8.05 -2.78
CA SER A 171 -5.34 8.02 -1.34
C SER A 171 -6.58 8.46 -0.55
N ILE A 172 -6.95 7.67 0.46
CA ILE A 172 -7.96 8.08 1.45
C ILE A 172 -7.39 8.97 2.55
N TYR A 173 -6.06 9.13 2.60
CA TYR A 173 -5.39 10.05 3.49
C TYR A 173 -5.31 11.39 2.78
N ASP A 174 -6.09 12.37 3.27
CA ASP A 174 -5.89 13.76 2.90
C ASP A 174 -4.43 14.12 3.24
N GLU A 175 -3.62 14.42 2.23
CA GLU A 175 -2.38 15.16 2.45
C GLU A 175 -2.81 16.46 3.15
N PRO A 176 -2.28 16.79 4.34
CA PRO A 176 -2.49 18.13 4.87
C PRO A 176 -1.97 19.07 3.80
N ASP A 177 -2.83 19.96 3.28
CA ASP A 177 -2.44 21.02 2.35
C ASP A 177 -1.10 21.59 2.83
N ASP A 178 0.00 21.21 2.17
CA ASP A 178 1.28 21.90 2.21
C ASP A 178 1.08 23.22 1.43
N GLU A 179 0.05 23.99 1.80
CA GLU A 179 -0.03 25.41 1.49
C GLU A 179 1.18 26.01 2.20
N GLU A 180 2.23 26.23 1.39
CA GLU A 180 3.39 27.06 1.65
C GLU A 180 3.03 28.08 2.73
N PHE A 181 3.52 27.85 3.95
CA PHE A 181 3.64 28.89 4.95
C PHE A 181 4.62 29.89 4.34
N PHE A 182 4.12 30.80 3.51
CA PHE A 182 4.88 31.88 2.92
C PHE A 182 5.60 32.55 4.09
N ASP A 183 6.93 32.41 4.10
CA ASP A 183 7.82 33.13 4.99
C ASP A 183 7.42 34.60 4.95
N ASP A 184 6.82 35.09 6.04
CA ASP A 184 6.53 36.51 6.26
C ASP A 184 7.82 37.24 6.65
N ASP A 185 8.86 37.08 5.83
CA ASP A 185 10.17 37.70 5.99
C ASP A 185 10.71 38.08 4.60
N GLU A 186 10.46 39.33 4.20
CA GLU A 186 11.43 40.25 3.58
C GLU A 186 10.72 41.39 2.84
N TYR A 187 10.20 42.36 3.60
CA TYR A 187 10.07 43.74 3.11
C TYR A 187 11.19 44.58 3.77
N TYR A 188 12.42 44.37 3.31
CA TYR A 188 13.47 45.39 3.45
C TYR A 188 13.22 46.46 2.38
N GLU A 189 12.42 47.48 2.69
CA GLU A 189 12.43 48.70 1.89
C GLU A 189 13.69 49.50 2.22
N ASP A 190 14.52 49.57 1.21
CA ASP A 190 15.83 50.20 1.11
C ASP A 190 15.81 51.63 1.66
N PHE A 191 16.68 51.87 2.62
CA PHE A 191 17.00 53.20 3.13
C PHE A 191 18.09 53.74 2.23
N ASP A 192 17.78 54.62 1.26
CA ASP A 192 18.80 55.54 0.80
C ASP A 192 18.26 56.91 0.38
N SER A 193 18.98 57.89 0.93
CA SER A 193 18.79 59.33 0.99
C SER A 193 18.90 60.04 -0.35
N GLU A 194 18.27 61.21 -0.47
CA GLU A 194 18.98 62.42 -0.91
C GLU A 194 18.26 63.70 -0.41
N GLU A 195 19.09 64.62 0.07
CA GLU A 195 18.79 65.86 0.80
C GLU A 195 18.30 67.02 -0.10
N ASP A 196 17.75 68.02 0.59
CA ASP A 196 17.79 69.47 0.30
C ASP A 196 16.93 70.07 -0.85
N ASP A 197 15.98 70.95 -0.49
CA ASP A 197 16.28 72.39 -0.40
C ASP A 197 15.07 73.21 0.14
N ASP A 198 15.46 74.29 0.81
CA ASP A 198 14.79 75.23 1.72
C ASP A 198 13.71 76.19 1.15
N ASP A 199 13.17 76.98 2.11
CA ASP A 199 12.56 78.33 2.06
C ASP A 199 11.02 78.38 2.24
N GLU A 200 10.55 78.62 3.47
CA GLU A 200 10.29 79.93 4.14
C GLU A 200 8.95 80.57 3.72
N ASP A 201 7.99 80.66 4.64
CA ASP A 201 7.63 81.94 5.28
C ASP A 201 6.44 81.85 6.26
N ASP A 202 6.59 82.64 7.32
CA ASP A 202 5.78 82.88 8.53
C ASP A 202 4.29 83.21 8.31
N VAL A 203 3.44 82.82 9.30
CA VAL A 203 2.50 83.76 9.96
C VAL A 203 2.26 83.35 11.43
N GLU A 204 2.52 84.32 12.31
CA GLU A 204 2.31 84.36 13.76
C GLU A 204 0.82 84.46 14.21
N ASP A 205 0.54 83.79 15.35
CA ASP A 205 -0.11 84.30 16.57
C ASP A 205 -1.66 84.45 16.73
N GLU A 206 -2.02 84.36 18.02
CA GLU A 206 -3.23 84.77 18.76
C GLU A 206 -4.34 83.72 18.98
N GLY A 207 -4.55 83.43 20.27
CA GLY A 207 -5.38 82.33 20.76
C GLY A 207 -6.84 82.67 21.02
N ILE A 208 -7.47 81.83 21.87
CA ILE A 208 -8.40 82.18 22.96
C ILE A 208 -9.08 80.89 23.43
N ASN A 209 -8.93 80.65 24.73
CA ASN A 209 -9.70 79.70 25.51
C ASN A 209 -10.76 80.53 26.26
N VAL A 210 -12.06 80.32 26.00
CA VAL A 210 -13.11 80.67 26.98
C VAL A 210 -14.27 79.67 26.88
N ASN A 211 -14.58 79.08 28.03
CA ASN A 211 -15.87 78.49 28.38
C ASN A 211 -16.98 79.55 28.37
N GLU A 212 -18.21 79.13 28.04
CA GLU A 212 -19.55 79.63 28.43
C GLU A 212 -20.51 79.24 27.28
N GLU A 213 -21.65 78.57 27.43
CA GLU A 213 -22.57 78.24 28.55
C GLU A 213 -23.12 76.81 28.39
#